data_AF-A0A1Y5IQZ8-F1
#
_entry.id   AF-A0A1Y5IQZ8-F1
#
_cell.length_a   1.000
_cell.length_b   1.000
_cell.length_c   1.000
_cell.angle_alpha   90.00
_cell.angle_beta   90.00
_cell.angle_gamma   90.00
#
_symmetry.space_group_name_H-M   'P 1'
#
loop_
_entity.id
_entity.type
_entity.pdbx_description
1 polymer ?
#
loop_
_entity_poly.entity_id
_entity_poly.type
_entity_poly.pdbx_seq_one_letter_code
_entity_poly.pdbx_strand_id
1 'polypeptide(L)' 'MGPPQIPPDMTDSAYDTARSYADDGYDPDELANLLLAWYYAGYYTGSFSRAPHAGADEPRR' A
#
# COMPACT_ATOMS: atom_id res chain seq x y z
N MET A 1 -21.77 -7.14 6.91
CA MET A 1 -20.48 -6.44 6.71
C MET A 1 -19.40 -7.49 6.88
N GLY A 2 -18.52 -7.65 5.88
CA GLY A 2 -17.39 -8.60 6.00
C GLY A 2 -16.42 -8.15 7.10
N PRO A 3 -15.51 -9.04 7.55
CA PRO A 3 -14.50 -8.65 8.53
C PRO A 3 -13.65 -7.48 7.99
N PRO A 4 -13.17 -6.58 8.87
CA PRO A 4 -12.24 -5.53 8.48
C PRO A 4 -11.03 -6.21 7.82
N GLN A 5 -10.76 -5.84 6.57
CA GLN A 5 -9.58 -6.36 5.89
C GLN A 5 -8.35 -5.69 6.50
N ILE A 6 -7.37 -6.50 6.86
CA ILE A 6 -6.08 -6.01 7.32
C ILE A 6 -5.36 -5.44 6.09
N PRO A 7 -4.87 -4.19 6.12
CA PRO A 7 -4.08 -3.66 5.03
C PRO A 7 -2.85 -4.54 4.76
N PRO A 8 -2.47 -4.74 3.48
CA PRO A 8 -1.18 -5.30 3.13
C PRO A 8 -0.03 -4.61 3.86
N ASP A 9 0.97 -5.39 4.27
CA ASP A 9 2.21 -4.84 4.78
C ASP A 9 3.01 -4.23 3.62
N MET A 10 3.21 -2.91 3.68
CA MET A 10 3.94 -2.13 2.67
C MET A 10 5.29 -1.65 3.18
N THR A 11 5.76 -2.14 4.34
CA THR A 11 6.96 -1.65 5.00
C THR A 11 8.19 -1.74 4.09
N ASP A 12 8.45 -2.93 3.53
CA ASP A 12 9.60 -3.12 2.63
C ASP A 12 9.51 -2.26 1.37
N SER A 13 8.31 -2.14 0.78
CA SER A 13 8.09 -1.31 -0.41
C SER A 13 8.30 0.19 -0.14
N ALA A 14 7.87 0.67 1.03
CA ALA A 14 8.06 2.05 1.45
C ALA A 14 9.55 2.34 1.68
N TYR A 15 10.28 1.41 2.29
CA TYR A 15 11.70 1.51 2.51
C TYR A 15 12.53 1.48 1.22
N ASP A 16 12.20 0.60 0.28
CA ASP A 16 12.86 0.54 -1.02
C ASP A 16 12.60 1.81 -1.84
N THR A 17 11.37 2.32 -1.79
CA THR A 17 11.02 3.60 -2.41
C THR A 17 11.81 4.74 -1.77
N ALA A 18 11.82 4.83 -0.44
CA ALA A 18 12.52 5.90 0.27
C ALA A 18 14.03 5.90 0.00
N ARG A 19 14.67 4.71 -0.05
CA ARG A 19 16.09 4.57 -0.42
C ARG A 19 16.38 5.06 -1.82
N SER A 20 15.43 4.96 -2.76
CA SER A 20 15.62 5.48 -4.12
C SER A 20 15.72 7.02 -4.18
N TYR A 21 15.27 7.71 -3.14
CA TYR A 21 15.36 9.17 -2.99
C TYR A 21 16.50 9.60 -2.03
N ALA A 22 17.34 8.68 -1.57
CA ALA A 22 18.43 9.01 -0.65
C ALA A 22 19.44 9.99 -1.26
N ASP A 23 19.67 9.90 -2.58
CA ASP A 23 20.57 10.80 -3.31
C ASP A 23 20.05 12.25 -3.39
N ASP A 24 18.75 12.46 -3.17
CA ASP A 24 18.12 13.79 -3.11
C ASP A 24 18.24 14.43 -1.71
N GLY A 25 18.94 13.78 -0.77
CA GLY A 25 19.21 14.29 0.57
C GLY A 25 18.08 14.06 1.59
N TYR A 26 17.09 13.23 1.26
CA TYR A 26 16.06 12.80 2.21
C TYR A 26 16.56 11.67 3.11
N ASP A 27 16.17 11.70 4.39
CA ASP A 27 16.36 10.57 5.29
C ASP A 27 15.39 9.43 4.90
N PRO A 28 15.89 8.24 4.53
CA PRO A 28 15.05 7.12 4.12
C PRO A 28 14.06 6.66 5.20
N ASP A 29 14.42 6.75 6.48
CA ASP A 29 13.53 6.34 7.59
C ASP A 29 12.36 7.32 7.73
N GLU A 30 12.62 8.63 7.69
CA GLU A 30 11.58 9.65 7.76
C GLU A 30 10.63 9.56 6.56
N LEU A 31 11.19 9.40 5.35
CA LEU A 31 10.41 9.30 4.13
C LEU A 31 9.59 8.00 4.07
N ALA A 32 10.16 6.87 4.49
CA ALA A 32 9.41 5.61 4.57
C ALA A 32 8.23 5.71 5.54
N ASN A 33 8.44 6.30 6.72
CA ASN A 33 7.39 6.54 7.70
C ASN A 33 6.28 7.45 7.16
N LEU A 34 6.63 8.50 6.41
CA LEU A 34 5.66 9.37 5.76
C LEU A 34 4.84 8.62 4.70
N LEU A 35 5.49 7.82 3.84
CA LEU A 35 4.82 7.01 2.82
C LEU A 35 3.84 6.01 3.44
N LEU A 36 4.25 5.34 4.53
CA LEU A 36 3.38 4.43 5.27
C LEU A 36 2.18 5.15 5.89
N ALA A 37 2.38 6.33 6.47
CA ALA A 37 1.30 7.13 7.05
C ALA A 37 0.23 7.48 5.99
N TRP A 38 0.65 7.90 4.79
CA TRP A 38 -0.27 8.19 3.69
C TRP A 38 -0.98 6.94 3.17
N TYR A 39 -0.27 5.82 3.06
CA TYR A 39 -0.85 4.55 2.64
C TYR A 39 -1.95 4.07 3.61
N TYR A 40 -1.65 4.00 4.91
CA TYR A 40 -2.62 3.54 5.91
C TYR A 40 -3.79 4.51 6.04
N ALA A 41 -3.54 5.83 6.00
CA ALA A 41 -4.61 6.82 5.97
C ALA A 41 -5.55 6.58 4.77
N GLY A 42 -5.00 6.46 3.57
CA GLY A 42 -5.80 6.21 2.37
C GLY A 42 -6.50 4.85 2.33
N TYR A 43 -5.93 3.82 2.95
CA TYR A 43 -6.57 2.51 3.07
C TYR A 43 -7.82 2.59 3.96
N TYR A 44 -7.70 3.21 5.13
CA TYR A 44 -8.82 3.35 6.06
C TYR A 44 -9.87 4.36 5.61
N THR A 45 -9.52 5.34 4.77
CA THR A 45 -10.51 6.22 4.12
C THR A 45 -11.15 5.62 2.86
N GLY A 46 -10.69 4.45 2.40
CA GLY A 46 -11.20 3.78 1.21
C GLY A 46 -10.61 4.26 -0.13
N SER A 47 -9.63 5.17 -0.10
CA SER A 47 -8.91 5.69 -1.28
C SER A 47 -8.00 4.63 -1.92
N PHE A 48 -7.49 3.70 -1.12
CA PHE A 48 -6.75 2.51 -1.57
C PHE A 48 -7.58 1.25 -1.34
N SER A 49 -8.82 1.25 -1.83
CA SER A 49 -9.62 0.03 -1.89
C SER A 49 -9.01 -0.88 -2.95
N ARG A 50 -8.65 -2.11 -2.56
CA ARG A 50 -8.26 -3.20 -3.46
C ARG A 50 -9.12 -3.13 -4.72
N ALA A 51 -8.53 -2.86 -5.88
CA ALA A 51 -9.22 -3.05 -7.15
C ALA A 51 -9.78 -4.49 -7.15
N PRO A 52 -11.06 -4.72 -7.49
CA PRO A 52 -11.57 -6.07 -7.62
C PRO A 52 -10.82 -6.72 -8.79
N HIS A 53 -9.83 -7.56 -8.52
CA HIS A 53 -9.25 -8.42 -9.52
C HIS A 53 -9.39 -9.88 -9.09
N ALA A 54 -9.89 -10.68 -10.05
CA ALA A 54 -10.13 -12.13 -10.05
C ALA A 54 -11.51 -12.62 -9.56
N GLY A 55 -12.39 -12.90 -10.52
CA GLY A 55 -13.61 -13.70 -10.30
C GLY A 55 -14.69 -13.66 -11.39
N ALA A 56 -14.59 -12.78 -12.39
CA ALA A 56 -15.53 -12.81 -13.51
C ALA A 56 -15.16 -13.94 -14.49
N ASP A 57 -16.02 -14.96 -14.50
CA ASP A 57 -16.30 -15.88 -15.61
C ASP A 57 -15.23 -16.90 -16.01
N GLU A 58 -15.16 -18.00 -15.25
CA GLU A 58 -14.92 -19.32 -15.85
C GLU A 58 -16.27 -19.88 -16.35
N PRO A 59 -16.48 -20.11 -17.66
CA PRO A 59 -17.66 -20.82 -18.12
C PRO A 59 -17.51 -22.30 -17.76
N ARG A 60 -18.32 -22.77 -16.80
CA ARG A 60 -18.48 -24.21 -16.55
C ARG A 60 -18.88 -24.89 -17.87
N ARG A 61 -18.04 -25.81 -18.32
CA ARG A 61 -18.38 -26.79 -19.35
C ARG A 61 -19.39 -27.81 -18.85
#